data_AF-A7SEX0-F1
#
_entry.id   AF-A7SEX0-F1
#
_cell.length_a   1.000
_cell.length_b   1.000
_cell.length_c   1.000
_cell.angle_alpha   90.00
_cell.angle_beta   90.00
_cell.angle_gamma   90.00
#
_symmetry.space_group_name_H-M   'P 1'
#
loop_
_entity.id
_entity.type
_entity.pdbx_description
1 polymer ?
#
loop_
_entity_poly.entity_id
_entity_poly.type
_entity_poly.pdbx_seq_one_letter_code
_entity_poly.pdbx_strand_id
1 'polypeptide(L)'
;DPQLTSWLHSTLVDGLSIPLLACYLDVLQTLRAKAPTLVDRMIATPVSQRRGLAANPEALSLLLKRPWDPSHGLVTQHKSRKLPGSPLMLIVPSGPTTSAGSGTSSKRTRFWHNQLSVLGKVVPVTMHTSNGGSGVSITQCLDHIIGAVRTKVLELRSHFPNRPIVLIGWSIGALVSCQVALMESVCAVVCLGFPLTGLDGVRGDIEDPLLELKAPTLFVIGSNSCLNTQEDIEEVRERIKAETSLLVVGGADEQLRLTRAKKKQEGLTQNMVDRLIMDQIGEFLGNVLTSVNNNQQQRNDLSDAQCGKKSPSSPPP
;
A
#
# COMPACT_ATOMS: atom_id res chain seq x y z
N ASP A 1 -10.08 39.44 5.99
CA ASP A 1 -9.17 40.60 5.95
C ASP A 1 -7.73 40.10 6.11
N PRO A 2 -6.86 40.23 5.09
CA PRO A 2 -5.47 39.77 5.16
C PRO A 2 -4.64 40.46 6.24
N GLN A 3 -4.94 41.72 6.58
CA GLN A 3 -4.22 42.45 7.63
C GLN A 3 -4.50 41.82 9.00
N LEU A 4 -5.77 41.53 9.29
CA LEU A 4 -6.18 40.88 10.53
C LEU A 4 -5.54 39.50 10.72
N THR A 5 -5.52 38.68 9.66
CA THR A 5 -4.97 37.32 9.75
C THR A 5 -3.45 37.30 9.91
N SER A 6 -2.77 38.29 9.31
CA SER A 6 -1.33 38.48 9.47
C SER A 6 -0.98 39.01 10.87
N TRP A 7 -1.75 39.98 11.38
CA TRP A 7 -1.60 40.46 12.76
C TRP A 7 -1.79 39.34 13.79
N LEU A 8 -2.82 38.49 13.59
CA LEU A 8 -3.07 37.34 14.45
C LEU A 8 -1.91 36.34 14.41
N HIS A 9 -1.38 36.03 13.21
CA HIS A 9 -0.20 35.18 13.06
C HIS A 9 1.00 35.73 13.86
N SER A 10 1.33 37.01 13.68
CA SER A 10 2.42 37.66 14.42
C SER A 10 2.21 37.59 15.94
N THR A 11 1.00 37.90 16.39
CA THR A 11 0.64 37.90 17.81
C THR A 11 0.81 36.51 18.44
N LEU A 12 0.41 35.45 17.74
CA LEU A 12 0.53 34.08 18.22
C LEU A 12 1.99 33.60 18.21
N VAL A 13 2.77 33.90 17.18
CA VAL A 13 4.19 33.52 17.12
C VAL A 13 4.99 34.19 18.24
N ASP A 14 4.72 35.47 18.50
CA ASP A 14 5.42 36.25 19.52
C ASP A 14 4.96 35.90 20.94
N GLY A 15 3.66 35.66 21.14
CA GLY A 15 3.05 35.57 22.47
C GLY A 15 2.94 34.16 23.07
N LEU A 16 2.92 33.10 22.26
CA LEU A 16 2.67 31.74 22.77
C LEU A 16 3.87 31.15 23.53
N SER A 17 3.65 30.24 24.47
CA SER A 17 4.76 29.42 25.03
C SER A 17 5.28 28.42 23.98
N ILE A 18 6.47 27.83 24.18
CA ILE A 18 7.04 26.86 23.21
C ILE A 18 6.07 25.70 22.91
N PRO A 19 5.41 25.06 23.90
CA PRO A 19 4.44 23.99 23.62
C PRO A 19 3.23 24.49 22.80
N LEU A 20 2.70 25.66 23.13
CA LEU A 20 1.55 26.23 22.43
C LEU A 20 1.92 26.70 21.01
N LEU A 21 3.14 27.19 20.82
CA LEU A 21 3.67 27.54 19.50
C LEU A 21 3.78 26.29 18.63
N ALA A 22 4.24 25.16 19.18
CA ALA A 22 4.25 23.89 18.45
C ALA A 22 2.83 23.46 18.03
N CYS A 23 1.85 23.55 18.93
CA CYS A 23 0.43 23.30 18.59
C CYS A 23 -0.08 24.26 17.51
N TYR A 24 0.27 25.55 17.60
CA TYR A 24 -0.11 26.55 16.60
C TYR A 24 0.48 26.24 15.21
N LEU A 25 1.76 25.85 15.15
CA LEU A 25 2.40 25.48 13.89
C LEU A 25 1.76 24.23 13.26
N ASP A 26 1.35 23.24 14.07
CA ASP A 26 0.59 22.07 13.60
C ASP A 26 -0.80 22.46 13.05
N VAL A 27 -1.51 23.36 13.74
CA VAL A 27 -2.76 23.96 13.24
C VAL A 27 -2.52 24.69 11.92
N LEU A 28 -1.44 25.44 11.79
CA LEU A 28 -1.09 26.20 10.59
C LEU A 28 -0.74 25.28 9.40
N GLN A 29 -0.05 24.16 9.64
CA GLN A 29 0.19 23.11 8.64
C GLN A 29 -1.13 22.48 8.16
N THR A 30 -2.01 22.16 9.11
CA THR A 30 -3.34 21.61 8.81
C THR A 30 -4.17 22.59 8.00
N LEU A 31 -4.12 23.87 8.34
CA LEU A 31 -4.80 24.94 7.61
C LEU A 31 -4.23 25.10 6.20
N ARG A 32 -2.91 25.06 6.03
CA ARG A 32 -2.25 25.18 4.72
C ARG A 32 -2.65 24.05 3.77
N ALA A 33 -2.85 22.85 4.29
CA ALA A 33 -3.31 21.72 3.50
C ALA A 33 -4.74 21.89 2.94
N LYS A 34 -5.56 22.73 3.58
CA LYS A 34 -6.95 23.00 3.18
C LYS A 34 -7.10 24.32 2.41
N ALA A 35 -6.32 25.33 2.79
CA ALA A 35 -6.39 26.70 2.27
C ALA A 35 -4.96 27.28 2.09
N PRO A 36 -4.18 26.79 1.10
CA PRO A 36 -2.78 27.18 0.94
C PRO A 36 -2.61 28.67 0.68
N THR A 37 -3.47 29.25 -0.17
CA THR A 37 -3.45 30.68 -0.51
C THR A 37 -3.74 31.60 0.68
N LEU A 38 -4.57 31.16 1.63
CA LEU A 38 -4.83 31.88 2.87
C LEU A 38 -3.58 31.90 3.74
N VAL A 39 -2.96 30.72 3.94
CA VAL A 39 -1.76 30.61 4.77
C VAL A 39 -0.60 31.39 4.17
N ASP A 40 -0.42 31.34 2.85
CA ASP A 40 0.63 32.10 2.16
C ASP A 40 0.45 33.62 2.38
N ARG A 41 -0.80 34.13 2.39
CA ARG A 41 -1.07 35.54 2.74
C ARG A 41 -0.85 35.85 4.22
N MET A 42 -1.15 34.91 5.12
CA MET A 42 -0.94 35.08 6.56
C MET A 42 0.54 35.23 6.93
N ILE A 43 1.42 34.48 6.25
CA ILE A 43 2.87 34.44 6.52
C ILE A 43 3.68 35.42 5.67
N ALA A 44 3.08 36.07 4.67
CA ALA A 44 3.79 36.97 3.74
C ALA A 44 4.29 38.26 4.40
N THR A 45 3.64 38.71 5.48
CA THR A 45 4.06 39.91 6.21
C THR A 45 5.08 39.52 7.28
N PRO A 46 6.24 40.19 7.35
CA PRO A 46 7.28 39.86 8.32
C PRO A 46 6.79 40.06 9.77
N VAL A 47 7.09 39.07 10.62
CA VAL A 47 6.84 39.05 12.06
C VAL A 47 7.95 39.83 12.79
N SER A 48 7.65 40.43 13.94
CA SER A 48 8.65 41.12 14.77
C SER A 48 9.82 40.19 15.13
N GLN A 49 11.07 40.69 15.12
CA GLN A 49 12.30 39.88 15.27
C GLN A 49 12.53 39.25 16.66
N ARG A 50 11.52 39.18 17.54
CA ARG A 50 11.70 38.80 18.94
C ARG A 50 11.94 37.30 19.16
N ARG A 51 11.66 36.42 18.19
CA ARG A 51 11.90 34.97 18.30
C ARG A 51 12.31 34.27 17.00
N GLY A 52 13.62 34.07 16.82
CA GLY A 52 14.26 32.93 16.10
C GLY A 52 13.58 32.35 14.84
N LEU A 53 13.73 31.04 14.61
CA LEU A 53 13.32 30.33 13.37
C LEU A 53 11.84 30.49 12.98
N ALA A 54 10.95 30.81 13.92
CA ALA A 54 9.53 31.06 13.64
C ALA A 54 9.24 32.50 13.16
N ALA A 55 10.22 33.40 13.22
CA ALA A 55 10.15 34.73 12.62
C ALA A 55 10.73 34.78 11.20
N ASN A 56 11.40 33.70 10.75
CA ASN A 56 11.89 33.60 9.38
C ASN A 56 10.80 33.01 8.46
N PRO A 57 10.23 33.80 7.53
CA PRO A 57 9.15 33.35 6.65
C PRO A 57 9.59 32.21 5.72
N GLU A 58 10.87 32.15 5.33
CA GLU A 58 11.39 31.07 4.49
C GLU A 58 11.48 29.75 5.26
N ALA A 59 12.00 29.77 6.49
CA ALA A 59 12.08 28.60 7.35
C ALA A 59 10.68 28.08 7.70
N LEU A 60 9.74 28.97 8.03
CA LEU A 60 8.33 28.64 8.21
C LEU A 60 7.73 28.04 6.94
N SER A 61 7.98 28.62 5.76
CA SER A 61 7.47 28.07 4.51
C SER A 61 7.94 26.62 4.26
N LEU A 62 9.18 26.30 4.61
CA LEU A 62 9.73 24.95 4.50
C LEU A 62 9.09 23.99 5.51
N LEU A 63 8.93 24.44 6.76
CA LEU A 63 8.29 23.68 7.83
C LEU A 63 6.81 23.40 7.49
N LEU A 64 6.12 24.35 6.85
CA LEU A 64 4.72 24.21 6.46
C LEU A 64 4.49 23.35 5.21
N LYS A 65 5.51 23.14 4.36
CA LYS A 65 5.40 22.30 3.14
C LYS A 65 5.17 20.83 3.45
N ARG A 66 5.65 20.33 4.61
CA ARG A 66 5.52 18.93 5.02
C ARG A 66 4.67 18.85 6.28
N PRO A 67 3.58 18.07 6.31
CA PRO A 67 2.84 17.82 7.54
C PRO A 67 3.78 17.23 8.59
N TRP A 68 3.71 17.74 9.81
CA TRP A 68 4.39 17.13 10.93
C TRP A 68 3.83 15.72 11.15
N ASP A 69 4.73 14.75 11.32
CA ASP A 69 4.40 13.37 11.62
C ASP A 69 5.37 12.89 12.71
N PRO A 70 4.89 12.50 13.91
CA PRO A 70 5.74 12.08 15.02
C PRO A 70 6.59 10.87 14.67
N SER A 71 6.16 10.07 13.69
CA SER A 71 6.89 8.88 13.25
C SER A 71 7.99 9.17 12.24
N HIS A 72 8.11 10.40 11.71
CA HIS A 72 9.07 10.71 10.64
C HIS A 72 10.54 10.54 11.06
N GLY A 73 10.89 10.84 12.32
CA GLY A 73 12.26 10.72 12.84
C GLY A 73 12.68 9.27 13.17
N LEU A 74 11.75 8.49 13.73
CA LEU A 74 11.99 7.11 14.19
C LEU A 74 12.32 6.14 13.04
N VAL A 75 11.91 6.47 11.81
CA VAL A 75 12.05 5.61 10.64
C VAL A 75 13.39 5.70 9.94
N THR A 76 14.20 6.73 10.20
CA THR A 76 15.56 6.79 9.63
C THR A 76 16.51 5.74 10.21
N GLN A 77 16.13 5.05 11.30
CA GLN A 77 16.96 4.05 11.97
C GLN A 77 16.70 2.60 11.52
N HIS A 78 15.51 2.28 11.00
CA HIS A 78 15.27 0.98 10.37
C HIS A 78 15.74 1.06 8.91
N LYS A 79 16.96 0.59 8.63
CA LYS A 79 17.43 0.39 7.24
C LYS A 79 16.43 -0.51 6.53
N SER A 80 15.65 0.08 5.64
CA SER A 80 14.71 -0.65 4.81
C SER A 80 15.47 -1.60 3.88
N ARG A 81 15.20 -2.90 4.01
CA ARG A 81 15.85 -3.93 3.19
C ARG A 81 15.05 -4.11 1.91
N LYS A 82 15.69 -3.90 0.77
CA LYS A 82 15.12 -4.32 -0.53
C LYS A 82 14.87 -5.82 -0.47
N LEU A 83 13.73 -6.26 -1.00
CA LEU A 83 13.38 -7.67 -1.02
C LEU A 83 14.23 -8.43 -2.04
N PRO A 84 14.55 -9.72 -1.78
CA PRO A 84 15.32 -10.54 -2.70
C PRO A 84 14.60 -10.71 -4.04
N GLY A 85 15.36 -10.82 -5.13
CA GLY A 85 14.82 -10.90 -6.48
C GLY A 85 14.24 -9.59 -7.03
N SER A 86 14.19 -8.52 -6.22
CA SER A 86 13.61 -7.22 -6.61
C SER A 86 12.22 -7.40 -7.25
N PRO A 87 11.18 -7.70 -6.47
CA PRO A 87 9.87 -8.05 -7.01
C PRO A 87 9.23 -6.91 -7.80
N LEU A 88 8.33 -7.28 -8.72
CA LEU A 88 7.41 -6.40 -9.44
C LEU A 88 6.08 -6.39 -8.67
N MET A 89 5.78 -5.27 -8.03
CA MET A 89 4.58 -5.09 -7.21
C MET A 89 3.48 -4.46 -8.06
N LEU A 90 2.56 -5.26 -8.58
CA LEU A 90 1.44 -4.79 -9.38
C LEU A 90 0.34 -4.27 -8.45
N ILE A 91 0.01 -2.99 -8.57
CA ILE A 91 -1.12 -2.40 -7.84
C ILE A 91 -2.37 -2.60 -8.67
N VAL A 92 -3.26 -3.44 -8.18
CA VAL A 92 -4.51 -3.82 -8.82
C VAL A 92 -5.60 -2.82 -8.45
N PRO A 93 -6.25 -2.17 -9.43
CA PRO A 93 -7.26 -1.16 -9.17
C PRO A 93 -8.57 -1.79 -8.68
N SER A 94 -9.26 -1.11 -7.76
CA SER A 94 -10.58 -1.51 -7.28
C SER A 94 -11.73 -1.04 -8.19
N GLY A 95 -11.42 -0.30 -9.27
CA GLY A 95 -12.39 0.27 -10.19
C GLY A 95 -11.72 1.02 -11.35
N PRO A 96 -12.50 1.55 -12.31
CA PRO A 96 -11.96 2.23 -13.47
C PRO A 96 -11.24 3.52 -13.09
N THR A 97 -10.07 3.74 -13.69
CA THR A 97 -9.27 4.95 -13.48
C THR A 97 -9.89 6.11 -14.27
N THR A 98 -10.60 7.00 -13.58
CA THR A 98 -11.20 8.19 -14.18
C THR A 98 -10.13 9.25 -14.47
N SER A 99 -10.16 9.81 -15.67
CA SER A 99 -9.26 10.89 -16.10
C SER A 99 -9.37 12.14 -15.20
N ALA A 100 -10.53 12.35 -14.56
CA ALA A 100 -10.78 13.44 -13.62
C ALA A 100 -10.09 13.26 -12.23
N GLY A 101 -9.59 12.07 -11.91
CA GLY A 101 -8.81 11.78 -10.70
C GLY A 101 -7.29 11.73 -10.91
N SER A 102 -6.83 11.91 -12.15
CA SER A 102 -5.42 11.74 -12.56
C SER A 102 -4.45 12.80 -11.99
N GLY A 103 -4.95 13.86 -11.36
CA GLY A 103 -4.13 14.93 -10.77
C GLY A 103 -3.88 14.83 -9.26
N THR A 104 -4.70 14.09 -8.50
CA THR A 104 -4.64 14.11 -7.02
C THR A 104 -4.77 12.73 -6.41
N SER A 105 -3.74 11.89 -6.55
CA SER A 105 -3.58 10.71 -5.68
C SER A 105 -3.73 11.15 -4.22
N SER A 106 -4.54 10.46 -3.42
CA SER A 106 -4.66 10.81 -2.01
C SER A 106 -3.28 10.79 -1.33
N LYS A 107 -3.07 11.63 -0.31
CA LYS A 107 -1.80 11.65 0.45
C LYS A 107 -1.44 10.25 0.95
N ARG A 108 -2.44 9.47 1.38
CA ARG A 108 -2.28 8.09 1.82
C ARG A 108 -1.88 7.17 0.67
N THR A 109 -2.52 7.26 -0.50
CA THR A 109 -2.13 6.47 -1.69
C THR A 109 -0.67 6.73 -2.09
N ARG A 110 -0.25 8.00 -2.12
CA ARG A 110 1.15 8.36 -2.40
C ARG A 110 2.09 7.81 -1.33
N PHE A 111 1.70 7.91 -0.05
CA PHE A 111 2.45 7.33 1.04
C PHE A 111 2.65 5.82 0.84
N TRP A 112 1.57 5.08 0.58
CA TRP A 112 1.62 3.63 0.34
C TRP A 112 2.50 3.28 -0.86
N HIS A 113 2.35 3.98 -1.98
CA HIS A 113 3.20 3.79 -3.15
C HIS A 113 4.68 4.01 -2.84
N ASN A 114 5.01 5.05 -2.05
CA ASN A 114 6.38 5.33 -1.65
C ASN A 114 6.94 4.30 -0.67
N GLN A 115 6.13 3.70 0.19
CA GLN A 115 6.60 2.62 1.07
C GLN A 115 6.84 1.33 0.28
N LEU A 116 5.93 0.97 -0.63
CA LEU A 116 6.09 -0.21 -1.49
C LEU A 116 7.29 -0.09 -2.44
N SER A 117 7.61 1.11 -2.92
CA SER A 117 8.76 1.33 -3.81
C SER A 117 10.11 1.09 -3.14
N VAL A 118 10.15 1.07 -1.80
CA VAL A 118 11.33 0.69 -1.03
C VAL A 118 11.54 -0.82 -1.04
N LEU A 119 10.46 -1.61 -1.10
CA LEU A 119 10.49 -3.07 -1.12
C LEU A 119 10.72 -3.65 -2.52
N GLY A 120 10.22 -2.99 -3.58
CA GLY A 120 10.32 -3.46 -4.97
C GLY A 120 9.91 -2.41 -6.01
N LYS A 121 9.84 -2.80 -7.29
CA LYS A 121 9.35 -1.90 -8.35
C LYS A 121 7.83 -1.93 -8.37
N VAL A 122 7.20 -0.81 -8.05
CA VAL A 122 5.74 -0.65 -8.08
C VAL A 122 5.28 -0.39 -9.51
N VAL A 123 4.27 -1.13 -9.97
CA VAL A 123 3.68 -1.01 -11.30
C VAL A 123 2.16 -0.87 -11.14
N PRO A 124 1.59 0.34 -11.23
CA PRO A 124 0.15 0.49 -11.19
C PRO A 124 -0.49 -0.07 -12.47
N VAL A 125 -1.61 -0.78 -12.32
CA VAL A 125 -2.47 -1.15 -13.44
C VAL A 125 -3.57 -0.11 -13.57
N THR A 126 -3.71 0.47 -14.76
CA THR A 126 -4.76 1.43 -15.09
C THR A 126 -5.78 0.78 -16.02
N MET A 127 -7.05 1.03 -15.76
CA MET A 127 -8.15 0.59 -16.61
C MET A 127 -8.99 1.81 -16.95
N HIS A 128 -9.09 2.13 -18.24
CA HIS A 128 -9.91 3.25 -18.70
C HIS A 128 -11.20 2.71 -19.31
N THR A 129 -12.32 3.28 -18.90
CA THR A 129 -13.62 3.02 -19.55
C THR A 129 -13.83 4.05 -20.67
N SER A 130 -14.31 3.59 -21.82
CA SER A 130 -14.83 4.48 -22.86
C SER A 130 -16.05 5.26 -22.34
N ASN A 131 -16.20 6.51 -22.76
CA ASN A 131 -17.32 7.40 -22.40
C ASN A 131 -17.59 7.50 -20.88
N GLY A 132 -16.54 7.46 -20.05
CA GLY A 132 -16.67 7.56 -18.60
C GLY A 132 -17.42 6.38 -17.96
N GLY A 133 -17.56 5.25 -18.66
CA GLY A 133 -18.27 4.07 -18.20
C GLY A 133 -19.77 4.05 -18.53
N SER A 134 -20.27 5.04 -19.29
CA SER A 134 -21.66 5.03 -19.76
C SER A 134 -21.93 3.80 -20.63
N GLY A 135 -22.95 3.01 -20.26
CA GLY A 135 -23.37 1.80 -20.98
C GLY A 135 -22.58 0.52 -20.64
N VAL A 136 -21.62 0.56 -19.72
CA VAL A 136 -20.86 -0.62 -19.27
C VAL A 136 -21.47 -1.17 -17.98
N SER A 137 -21.84 -2.45 -17.96
CA SER A 137 -22.33 -3.09 -16.73
C SER A 137 -21.21 -3.29 -15.71
N ILE A 138 -21.55 -3.47 -14.43
CA ILE A 138 -20.56 -3.73 -13.37
C ILE A 138 -19.76 -5.00 -13.69
N THR A 139 -20.43 -6.05 -14.16
CA THR A 139 -19.80 -7.31 -14.57
C THR A 139 -18.79 -7.10 -15.70
N GLN A 140 -19.17 -6.38 -16.76
CA GLN A 140 -18.26 -6.05 -17.86
C GLN A 140 -17.07 -5.22 -17.39
N CYS A 141 -17.28 -4.29 -16.44
CA CYS A 141 -16.21 -3.52 -15.86
C CYS A 141 -15.22 -4.41 -15.10
N LEU A 142 -15.71 -5.39 -14.33
CA LEU A 142 -14.87 -6.35 -13.61
C LEU A 142 -14.06 -7.22 -14.59
N ASP A 143 -14.69 -7.74 -15.64
CA ASP A 143 -14.03 -8.54 -16.68
C ASP A 143 -12.90 -7.75 -17.35
N HIS A 144 -13.16 -6.47 -17.68
CA HIS A 144 -12.14 -5.60 -18.24
C HIS A 144 -10.97 -5.35 -17.27
N ILE A 145 -11.24 -5.18 -15.96
CA ILE A 145 -10.18 -5.01 -14.96
C ILE A 145 -9.36 -6.30 -14.83
N ILE A 146 -10.01 -7.47 -14.74
CA ILE A 146 -9.33 -8.78 -14.70
C ILE A 146 -8.46 -8.94 -15.96
N GLY A 147 -9.00 -8.66 -17.13
CA GLY A 147 -8.29 -8.73 -18.41
C GLY A 147 -7.07 -7.80 -18.48
N ALA A 148 -7.21 -6.57 -17.99
CA ALA A 148 -6.11 -5.59 -17.94
C ALA A 148 -4.98 -6.04 -17.01
N VAL A 149 -5.32 -6.52 -15.81
CA VAL A 149 -4.33 -7.01 -14.83
C VAL A 149 -3.64 -8.25 -15.36
N ARG A 150 -4.39 -9.21 -15.91
CA ARG A 150 -3.84 -10.43 -16.53
C ARG A 150 -2.89 -10.11 -17.67
N THR A 151 -3.28 -9.21 -18.57
CA THR A 151 -2.42 -8.75 -19.67
C THR A 151 -1.12 -8.15 -19.14
N LYS A 152 -1.20 -7.34 -18.06
CA LYS A 152 -0.01 -6.75 -17.45
C LYS A 152 0.90 -7.79 -16.80
N VAL A 153 0.36 -8.82 -16.17
CA VAL A 153 1.14 -9.94 -15.63
C VAL A 153 1.91 -10.64 -16.74
N LEU A 154 1.24 -10.97 -17.86
CA LEU A 154 1.86 -11.63 -19.01
C LEU A 154 2.95 -10.77 -19.66
N GLU A 155 2.67 -9.48 -19.87
CA GLU A 155 3.64 -8.51 -20.40
C GLU A 155 4.90 -8.46 -19.52
N LEU A 156 4.73 -8.32 -18.21
CA LEU A 156 5.85 -8.21 -17.28
C LEU A 156 6.62 -9.51 -17.15
N ARG A 157 5.95 -10.67 -17.19
CA ARG A 157 6.62 -11.97 -17.20
C ARG A 157 7.46 -12.15 -18.47
N SER A 158 6.97 -11.70 -19.62
CA SER A 158 7.73 -11.74 -20.87
C SER A 158 8.97 -10.84 -20.83
N HIS A 159 8.84 -9.61 -20.32
CA HIS A 159 9.94 -8.65 -20.26
C HIS A 159 10.93 -8.91 -19.11
N PHE A 160 10.48 -9.54 -18.01
CA PHE A 160 11.25 -9.74 -16.79
C PHE A 160 11.06 -11.17 -16.23
N PRO A 161 11.48 -12.22 -16.96
CA PRO A 161 11.17 -13.62 -16.61
C PRO A 161 11.71 -14.06 -15.25
N ASN A 162 12.82 -13.47 -14.80
CA ASN A 162 13.48 -13.80 -13.53
C ASN A 162 13.02 -12.94 -12.35
N ARG A 163 12.06 -12.02 -12.55
CA ARG A 163 11.57 -11.14 -11.49
C ARG A 163 10.26 -11.66 -10.92
N PRO A 164 10.17 -11.90 -9.61
CA PRO A 164 8.93 -12.31 -8.97
C PRO A 164 7.83 -11.26 -9.16
N ILE A 165 6.62 -11.69 -9.54
CA ILE A 165 5.45 -10.82 -9.69
C ILE A 165 4.56 -10.99 -8.46
N VAL A 166 4.25 -9.88 -7.78
CA VAL A 166 3.37 -9.83 -6.62
C VAL A 166 2.15 -8.99 -6.96
N LEU A 167 0.95 -9.51 -6.72
CA LEU A 167 -0.29 -8.76 -6.90
C LEU A 167 -0.70 -8.14 -5.57
N ILE A 168 -1.00 -6.84 -5.56
CA ILE A 168 -1.44 -6.11 -4.37
C ILE A 168 -2.74 -5.39 -4.72
N GLY A 169 -3.81 -5.72 -4.02
CA GLY A 169 -5.14 -5.19 -4.29
C GLY A 169 -5.84 -4.72 -3.02
N TRP A 170 -6.65 -3.67 -3.16
CA TRP A 170 -7.52 -3.19 -2.09
C TRP A 170 -8.98 -3.52 -2.40
N SER A 171 -9.72 -4.06 -1.44
CA SER A 171 -11.15 -4.38 -1.56
C SER A 171 -11.42 -5.21 -2.84
N ILE A 172 -12.20 -4.69 -3.79
CA ILE A 172 -12.44 -5.34 -5.09
C ILE A 172 -11.14 -5.65 -5.84
N GLY A 173 -10.13 -4.80 -5.76
CA GLY A 173 -8.82 -5.07 -6.34
C GLY A 173 -8.13 -6.29 -5.74
N ALA A 174 -8.41 -6.60 -4.46
CA ALA A 174 -7.93 -7.82 -3.81
C ALA A 174 -8.63 -9.07 -4.38
N LEU A 175 -9.95 -9.00 -4.62
CA LEU A 175 -10.69 -10.07 -5.30
C LEU A 175 -10.14 -10.32 -6.71
N VAL A 176 -9.94 -9.25 -7.49
CA VAL A 176 -9.32 -9.33 -8.81
C VAL A 176 -7.92 -9.95 -8.74
N SER A 177 -7.13 -9.59 -7.73
CA SER A 177 -5.80 -10.17 -7.53
C SER A 177 -5.86 -11.68 -7.33
N CYS A 178 -6.77 -12.16 -6.48
CA CYS A 178 -6.99 -13.60 -6.30
C CYS A 178 -7.46 -14.25 -7.61
N GLN A 179 -8.40 -13.65 -8.31
CA GLN A 179 -8.93 -14.19 -9.56
C GLN A 179 -7.84 -14.33 -10.63
N VAL A 180 -6.97 -13.33 -10.76
CA VAL A 180 -5.83 -13.40 -11.69
C VAL A 180 -4.82 -14.44 -11.23
N ALA A 181 -4.60 -14.61 -9.92
CA ALA A 181 -3.69 -15.63 -9.38
C ALA A 181 -4.19 -17.08 -9.57
N LEU A 182 -5.49 -17.28 -9.82
CA LEU A 182 -6.04 -18.57 -10.24
C LEU A 182 -5.73 -18.86 -11.73
N MET A 183 -5.65 -17.83 -12.56
CA MET A 183 -5.40 -17.94 -14.00
C MET A 183 -3.91 -17.96 -14.34
N GLU A 184 -3.12 -17.18 -13.60
CA GLU A 184 -1.72 -16.92 -13.88
C GLU A 184 -0.86 -17.22 -12.65
N SER A 185 0.26 -17.92 -12.86
CA SER A 185 1.20 -18.17 -11.77
C SER A 185 1.83 -16.85 -11.31
N VAL A 186 1.59 -16.43 -10.07
CA VAL A 186 2.24 -15.27 -9.45
C VAL A 186 3.00 -15.71 -8.20
N CYS A 187 3.95 -14.89 -7.75
CA CYS A 187 4.78 -15.24 -6.59
C CYS A 187 4.01 -15.14 -5.28
N ALA A 188 3.17 -14.11 -5.13
CA ALA A 188 2.36 -13.88 -3.94
C ALA A 188 1.20 -12.92 -4.25
N VAL A 189 0.20 -12.94 -3.38
CA VAL A 189 -0.93 -12.01 -3.39
C VAL A 189 -1.04 -11.31 -2.03
N VAL A 190 -1.27 -10.00 -2.04
CA VAL A 190 -1.55 -9.20 -0.84
C VAL A 190 -2.94 -8.57 -0.98
N CYS A 191 -3.85 -9.00 -0.11
CA CYS A 191 -5.24 -8.60 -0.08
C CYS A 191 -5.49 -7.62 1.06
N LEU A 192 -5.75 -6.35 0.74
CA LEU A 192 -6.01 -5.28 1.71
C LEU A 192 -7.51 -5.00 1.81
N GLY A 193 -8.09 -5.09 3.00
CA GLY A 193 -9.53 -4.88 3.19
C GLY A 193 -10.38 -5.84 2.35
N PHE A 194 -10.01 -7.13 2.35
CA PHE A 194 -10.62 -8.16 1.50
C PHE A 194 -12.10 -8.34 1.83
N PRO A 195 -13.04 -8.22 0.88
CA PRO A 195 -14.45 -8.46 1.12
C PRO A 195 -14.80 -9.95 1.00
N LEU A 196 -15.57 -10.49 1.95
CA LEU A 196 -16.15 -11.83 1.83
C LEU A 196 -17.56 -11.82 1.28
N THR A 197 -18.24 -10.68 1.24
CA THR A 197 -19.58 -10.58 0.64
C THR A 197 -19.49 -9.92 -0.73
N GLY A 198 -19.95 -10.63 -1.76
CA GLY A 198 -20.04 -10.18 -3.14
C GLY A 198 -21.48 -9.97 -3.61
N LEU A 199 -21.65 -9.77 -4.92
CA LEU A 199 -22.97 -9.64 -5.55
C LEU A 199 -23.81 -10.92 -5.42
N ASP A 200 -23.15 -12.08 -5.38
CA ASP A 200 -23.77 -13.40 -5.30
C ASP A 200 -23.92 -13.90 -3.85
N GLY A 201 -23.65 -13.04 -2.85
CA GLY A 201 -23.73 -13.38 -1.43
C GLY A 201 -22.37 -13.60 -0.76
N VAL A 202 -22.36 -14.39 0.32
CA VAL A 202 -21.17 -14.69 1.11
C VAL A 202 -20.27 -15.67 0.34
N ARG A 203 -18.98 -15.35 0.27
CA ARG A 203 -17.92 -16.12 -0.38
C ARG A 203 -17.35 -17.18 0.55
N GLY A 204 -16.70 -18.17 -0.05
CA GLY A 204 -16.16 -19.32 0.65
C GLY A 204 -17.24 -20.36 0.90
N ASP A 205 -18.09 -20.67 -0.08
CA ASP A 205 -18.71 -22.00 -0.13
C ASP A 205 -17.69 -23.02 -0.68
N ILE A 206 -18.09 -24.30 -0.78
CA ILE A 206 -17.19 -25.36 -1.26
C ILE A 206 -16.84 -25.17 -2.75
N GLU A 207 -17.69 -24.47 -3.50
CA GLU A 207 -17.51 -24.24 -4.93
C GLU A 207 -16.76 -22.93 -5.24
N ASP A 208 -16.43 -22.14 -4.21
CA ASP A 208 -15.78 -20.85 -4.38
C ASP A 208 -14.38 -21.03 -4.99
N PRO A 209 -14.11 -20.47 -6.19
CA PRO A 209 -12.80 -20.55 -6.83
C PRO A 209 -11.64 -20.04 -5.96
N LEU A 210 -11.92 -19.17 -4.97
CA LEU A 210 -10.95 -18.68 -4.02
C LEU A 210 -10.20 -19.82 -3.28
N LEU A 211 -10.88 -20.94 -3.01
CA LEU A 211 -10.30 -22.08 -2.29
C LEU A 211 -9.20 -22.79 -3.11
N GLU A 212 -9.20 -22.64 -4.43
CA GLU A 212 -8.24 -23.21 -5.36
C GLU A 212 -6.97 -22.36 -5.54
N LEU A 213 -6.81 -21.28 -4.78
CA LEU A 213 -5.60 -20.47 -4.80
C LEU A 213 -4.36 -21.31 -4.52
N LYS A 214 -3.32 -21.11 -5.34
CA LYS A 214 -2.01 -21.76 -5.23
C LYS A 214 -0.89 -20.81 -4.80
N ALA A 215 -1.09 -19.51 -4.99
CA ALA A 215 -0.11 -18.50 -4.62
C ALA A 215 -0.19 -18.19 -3.12
N PRO A 216 0.94 -18.07 -2.41
CA PRO A 216 0.96 -17.56 -1.04
C PRO A 216 0.20 -16.25 -0.93
N THR A 217 -0.73 -16.16 0.03
CA THR A 217 -1.65 -15.02 0.11
C THR A 217 -1.69 -14.42 1.52
N LEU A 218 -1.44 -13.11 1.61
CA LEU A 218 -1.60 -12.34 2.85
C LEU A 218 -2.94 -11.59 2.82
N PHE A 219 -3.79 -11.87 3.80
CA PHE A 219 -5.01 -11.11 4.07
C PHE A 219 -4.74 -10.06 5.14
N VAL A 220 -5.08 -8.81 4.88
CA VAL A 220 -5.02 -7.71 5.85
C VAL A 220 -6.41 -7.14 6.04
N ILE A 221 -6.96 -7.28 7.25
CA ILE A 221 -8.32 -6.86 7.57
C ILE A 221 -8.32 -5.89 8.76
N GLY A 222 -9.36 -5.06 8.86
CA GLY A 222 -9.61 -4.26 10.05
C GLY A 222 -10.56 -5.00 10.98
N SER A 223 -10.30 -5.01 12.29
CA SER A 223 -11.17 -5.71 13.25
C SER A 223 -12.56 -5.08 13.38
N ASN A 224 -12.76 -3.86 12.86
CA ASN A 224 -14.04 -3.15 12.85
C ASN A 224 -14.58 -3.03 11.41
N SER A 225 -14.14 -3.90 10.50
CA SER A 225 -14.67 -4.02 9.15
C SER A 225 -16.15 -4.38 9.19
N CYS A 226 -16.96 -3.77 8.31
CA CYS A 226 -18.34 -4.18 8.09
C CYS A 226 -18.48 -5.24 6.98
N LEU A 227 -17.36 -5.62 6.33
CA LEU A 227 -17.35 -6.54 5.19
C LEU A 227 -17.04 -8.00 5.58
N ASN A 228 -16.57 -8.22 6.81
CA ASN A 228 -16.16 -9.52 7.37
C ASN A 228 -15.72 -9.35 8.82
N THR A 229 -15.80 -10.44 9.57
CA THR A 229 -15.14 -10.64 10.87
C THR A 229 -13.79 -11.34 10.71
N GLN A 230 -13.00 -11.40 11.79
CA GLN A 230 -11.76 -12.17 11.78
C GLN A 230 -12.06 -13.65 11.58
N GLU A 231 -13.10 -14.14 12.25
CA GLU A 231 -13.56 -15.51 12.23
C GLU A 231 -13.95 -15.94 10.81
N ASP A 232 -14.70 -15.11 10.09
CA ASP A 232 -15.10 -15.41 8.70
C ASP A 232 -13.87 -15.60 7.78
N ILE A 233 -12.84 -14.77 7.95
CA ILE A 233 -11.61 -14.84 7.14
C ILE A 233 -10.77 -16.06 7.51
N GLU A 234 -10.72 -16.42 8.80
CA GLU A 234 -10.04 -17.64 9.25
C GLU A 234 -10.72 -18.90 8.69
N GLU A 235 -12.05 -18.98 8.71
CA GLU A 235 -12.81 -20.11 8.14
C GLU A 235 -12.53 -20.31 6.64
N VAL A 236 -12.45 -19.22 5.87
CA VAL A 236 -12.07 -19.31 4.45
C VAL A 236 -10.61 -19.73 4.30
N ARG A 237 -9.70 -19.19 5.11
CA ARG A 237 -8.26 -19.49 5.06
C ARG A 237 -7.94 -20.94 5.35
N GLU A 238 -8.65 -21.59 6.26
CA GLU A 238 -8.48 -23.02 6.57
C GLU A 238 -8.77 -23.94 5.37
N ARG A 239 -9.57 -23.45 4.42
CA ARG A 239 -10.00 -24.21 3.24
C ARG A 239 -9.21 -23.88 1.97
N ILE A 240 -8.41 -22.80 1.98
CA ILE A 240 -7.52 -22.45 0.88
C ILE A 240 -6.33 -23.40 0.85
N LYS A 241 -6.01 -23.96 -0.32
CA LYS A 241 -4.92 -24.93 -0.48
C LYS A 241 -3.51 -24.32 -0.36
N ALA A 242 -3.37 -23.04 -0.67
CA ALA A 242 -2.10 -22.32 -0.55
C ALA A 242 -1.77 -21.92 0.89
N GLU A 243 -0.50 -21.62 1.14
CA GLU A 243 -0.07 -20.96 2.37
C GLU A 243 -0.73 -19.57 2.49
N THR A 244 -1.42 -19.33 3.61
CA THR A 244 -2.06 -18.04 3.87
C THR A 244 -1.62 -17.42 5.18
N SER A 245 -1.52 -16.10 5.21
CA SER A 245 -1.26 -15.30 6.42
C SER A 245 -2.39 -14.31 6.64
N LEU A 246 -2.63 -13.93 7.90
CA LEU A 246 -3.64 -12.94 8.28
C LEU A 246 -3.04 -11.89 9.20
N LEU A 247 -3.23 -10.64 8.84
CA LEU A 247 -2.92 -9.48 9.67
C LEU A 247 -4.23 -8.77 10.03
N VAL A 248 -4.55 -8.73 11.32
CA VAL A 248 -5.71 -8.03 11.85
C VAL A 248 -5.29 -6.69 12.43
N VAL A 249 -5.80 -5.61 11.86
CA VAL A 249 -5.54 -4.24 12.31
C VAL A 249 -6.60 -3.84 13.33
N GLY A 250 -6.24 -3.90 14.61
CA GLY A 250 -7.15 -3.64 15.72
C GLY A 250 -7.75 -2.22 15.72
N GLY A 251 -9.08 -2.14 15.73
CA GLY A 251 -9.86 -0.91 15.72
C GLY A 251 -9.93 -0.20 14.35
N ALA A 252 -9.53 -0.88 13.28
CA ALA A 252 -9.56 -0.35 11.93
C ALA A 252 -10.81 -0.79 11.14
N ASP A 253 -11.26 0.08 10.24
CA ASP A 253 -12.32 -0.23 9.26
C ASP A 253 -11.79 -1.07 8.08
N GLU A 254 -12.64 -1.37 7.10
CA GLU A 254 -12.31 -2.09 5.86
C GLU A 254 -11.32 -1.32 4.95
N GLN A 255 -11.13 -0.04 5.22
CA GLN A 255 -10.08 0.79 4.62
C GLN A 255 -8.82 0.83 5.50
N LEU A 256 -8.70 -0.04 6.50
CA LEU A 256 -7.59 -0.14 7.45
C LEU A 256 -7.32 1.20 8.16
N ARG A 257 -8.37 2.02 8.35
CA ARG A 257 -8.29 3.31 9.03
C ARG A 257 -8.79 3.16 10.44
N LEU A 258 -8.01 3.69 11.38
CA LEU A 258 -8.46 3.79 12.76
C LEU A 258 -9.47 4.93 12.93
N THR A 259 -10.42 4.73 13.84
CA THR A 259 -11.30 5.81 14.30
C THR A 259 -10.50 6.90 15.01
N ARG A 260 -11.05 8.13 15.11
CA ARG A 260 -10.40 9.22 15.86
C ARG A 260 -10.23 8.87 17.34
N ALA A 261 -11.23 8.21 17.92
CA ALA A 261 -11.20 7.78 19.32
C ALA A 261 -10.05 6.78 19.56
N LYS A 262 -9.92 5.75 18.71
CA LYS A 262 -8.86 4.75 18.83
C LYS A 262 -7.47 5.37 18.66
N LYS A 263 -7.27 6.25 17.67
CA LYS A 263 -6.01 6.99 17.50
C LYS A 263 -5.62 7.80 18.72
N LYS A 264 -6.58 8.48 19.34
CA LYS A 264 -6.36 9.26 20.57
C LYS A 264 -6.04 8.36 21.77
N GLN A 265 -6.76 7.25 21.91
CA GLN A 265 -6.56 6.29 23.00
C GLN A 265 -5.17 5.65 22.94
N GLU A 266 -4.71 5.26 21.75
CA GLU A 266 -3.44 4.57 21.56
C GLU A 266 -2.25 5.53 21.35
N GLY A 267 -2.50 6.84 21.22
CA GLY A 267 -1.46 7.81 20.88
C GLY A 267 -0.85 7.59 19.48
N LEU A 268 -1.61 7.01 18.54
CA LEU A 268 -1.13 6.65 17.21
C LEU A 268 -1.64 7.60 16.13
N THR A 269 -0.84 7.80 15.09
CA THR A 269 -1.29 8.41 13.83
C THR A 269 -1.68 7.34 12.81
N GLN A 270 -2.48 7.70 11.79
CA GLN A 270 -2.78 6.77 10.71
C GLN A 270 -1.51 6.35 9.95
N ASN A 271 -0.54 7.25 9.80
CA ASN A 271 0.73 6.94 9.15
C ASN A 271 1.53 5.90 9.94
N MET A 272 1.52 5.95 11.26
CA MET A 272 2.16 4.91 12.10
C MET A 272 1.56 3.53 11.83
N VAL A 273 0.23 3.45 11.80
CA VAL A 273 -0.48 2.20 11.51
C VAL A 273 -0.19 1.71 10.10
N ASP A 274 -0.24 2.59 9.10
CA ASP A 274 0.06 2.24 7.71
C ASP A 274 1.52 1.75 7.54
N ARG A 275 2.47 2.25 8.34
CA ARG A 275 3.86 1.74 8.37
C ARG A 275 3.96 0.35 8.98
N LEU A 276 3.29 0.11 10.11
CA LEU A 276 3.26 -1.22 10.72
C LEU A 276 2.68 -2.26 9.75
N ILE A 277 1.64 -1.89 8.99
CA ILE A 277 1.10 -2.76 7.94
C ILE A 277 2.14 -3.00 6.84
N MET A 278 2.88 -1.98 6.43
CA MET A 278 3.95 -2.13 5.43
C MET A 278 5.09 -3.04 5.89
N ASP A 279 5.49 -2.94 7.17
CA ASP A 279 6.54 -3.78 7.73
C ASP A 279 6.11 -5.26 7.71
N GLN A 280 4.86 -5.54 8.06
CA GLN A 280 4.28 -6.89 7.97
C GLN A 280 4.17 -7.41 6.54
N ILE A 281 3.80 -6.55 5.58
CA ILE A 281 3.83 -6.90 4.14
C ILE A 281 5.26 -7.23 3.71
N GLY A 282 6.24 -6.43 4.13
CA GLY A 282 7.65 -6.65 3.83
C GLY A 282 8.18 -7.96 4.40
N GLU A 283 7.81 -8.29 5.64
CA GLU A 283 8.15 -9.55 6.30
C GLU A 283 7.56 -10.75 5.57
N PHE A 284 6.25 -10.74 5.30
CA PHE A 284 5.57 -11.78 4.54
C PHE A 284 6.23 -12.01 3.18
N LEU A 285 6.42 -10.94 2.39
CA LEU A 285 7.03 -11.07 1.07
C LEU A 285 8.49 -11.51 1.15
N GLY A 286 9.24 -11.05 2.15
CA GLY A 286 10.62 -11.49 2.40
C GLY A 286 10.71 -13.00 2.62
N ASN A 287 9.80 -13.55 3.43
CA ASN A 287 9.73 -14.98 3.70
C ASN A 287 9.38 -15.76 2.43
N VAL A 288 8.33 -15.36 1.70
CA VAL A 288 7.91 -16.03 0.46
C VAL A 288 9.04 -16.02 -0.58
N LEU A 289 9.67 -14.88 -0.82
CA LEU A 289 10.71 -14.73 -1.85
C LEU A 289 11.99 -15.50 -1.50
N THR A 290 12.32 -15.61 -0.21
CA THR A 290 13.48 -16.41 0.25
C THR A 290 13.21 -17.90 0.05
N SER A 291 12.01 -18.38 0.40
CA SER A 291 11.61 -19.77 0.18
C SER A 291 11.61 -20.16 -1.29
N VAL A 292 11.16 -19.28 -2.19
CA VAL A 292 11.19 -19.51 -3.63
C VAL A 292 12.63 -19.64 -4.15
N ASN A 293 13.54 -18.76 -3.71
CA ASN A 293 14.95 -18.83 -4.13
C ASN A 293 15.63 -20.12 -3.67
N ASN A 294 15.38 -20.55 -2.43
CA ASN A 294 15.95 -21.79 -1.89
C ASN A 294 15.47 -23.02 -2.68
N ASN A 295 14.18 -23.06 -3.02
CA ASN A 295 13.61 -24.14 -3.84
C ASN A 295 14.18 -24.17 -5.26
N GLN A 296 14.48 -23.03 -5.86
CA GLN A 296 15.14 -22.95 -7.17
C GLN A 296 16.59 -23.43 -7.11
N GLN A 297 17.35 -23.03 -6.09
CA GLN A 297 18.73 -23.49 -5.90
C GLN A 297 18.82 -25.01 -5.74
N GLN A 298 18.00 -25.61 -4.87
CA GLN A 298 17.96 -27.06 -4.71
C GLN A 298 17.63 -27.79 -6.03
N ARG A 299 16.72 -27.24 -6.83
CA ARG A 299 16.33 -27.84 -8.11
C ARG A 299 17.48 -27.80 -9.14
N ASN A 300 18.27 -26.73 -9.13
CA ASN A 300 19.45 -26.58 -9.98
C ASN A 300 20.58 -27.53 -9.54
N ASP A 301 20.86 -27.61 -8.24
CA ASP A 301 21.91 -28.50 -7.69
C ASP A 301 21.63 -29.99 -7.99
N LEU A 302 20.35 -30.41 -7.91
CA LEU A 302 19.91 -31.76 -8.30
C LEU A 302 20.08 -32.02 -9.80
N SER A 303 19.90 -31.00 -10.64
CA SER A 303 20.05 -31.10 -12.10
C SER A 303 21.53 -31.24 -12.49
N ASP A 304 22.41 -30.48 -11.84
CA ASP A 304 23.86 -30.54 -12.07
C ASP A 304 24.47 -31.85 -11.55
N ALA A 305 24.00 -32.36 -10.41
CA ALA A 305 24.40 -33.66 -9.87
C ALA A 305 24.01 -34.85 -10.78
N GLN A 306 22.95 -34.71 -11.58
CA GLN A 306 22.54 -35.70 -12.58
C GLN A 306 23.35 -35.58 -13.88
N CYS A 307 23.80 -34.38 -14.26
CA CYS A 307 24.62 -34.16 -15.43
C CYS A 307 26.07 -34.69 -15.24
N GLY A 308 26.62 -34.57 -14.03
CA GLY A 308 27.96 -35.06 -13.68
C GLY A 308 28.14 -36.59 -13.65
N LYS A 309 27.08 -37.38 -13.86
CA LYS A 309 27.13 -38.86 -13.86
C LYS A 309 27.18 -39.52 -15.25
N LYS A 310 27.26 -38.76 -16.35
CA LYS A 310 27.46 -39.32 -17.71
C LYS A 310 28.93 -39.22 -18.17
N SER A 311 29.69 -40.22 -17.72
CA SER A 311 30.89 -40.91 -18.27
C SER A 311 31.99 -40.18 -19.08
N PRO A 312 33.18 -40.81 -19.17
CA PRO A 312 33.60 -41.29 -20.49
C PRO A 312 33.81 -42.81 -20.47
N SER A 313 32.99 -43.48 -21.26
CA SER A 313 33.16 -44.87 -21.68
C SER A 313 34.46 -45.02 -22.46
N SER A 314 35.17 -46.10 -22.16
CA SER A 314 36.39 -46.62 -22.80
C SER A 314 36.41 -46.54 -24.34
N PRO A 315 37.59 -46.34 -24.97
CA PRO A 315 37.71 -46.34 -26.43
C PRO A 315 37.64 -47.79 -26.98
N PRO A 316 37.09 -47.99 -28.20
CA PRO A 316 36.96 -49.29 -28.84
C PRO A 316 38.28 -49.75 -29.49
N PRO A 317 38.40 -51.05 -29.85
CA PRO A 317 39.68 -51.73 -30.11
C PRO A 317 40.37 -51.34 -31.42
#